data_AF-A0A645HW11-F1
#
_entry.id   AF-A0A645HW11-F1
#
_cell.length_a   1.000
_cell.length_b   1.000
_cell.length_c   1.000
_cell.angle_alpha   90.00
_cell.angle_beta   90.00
_cell.angle_gamma   90.00
#
_symmetry.space_group_name_H-M   'P 1'
#
loop_
_entity.id
_entity.type
_entity.pdbx_description
1 polymer ?
#
loop_
_entity_poly.entity_id
_entity_poly.type
_entity_poly.pdbx_seq_one_letter_code
_entity_poly.pdbx_strand_id
1 'polypeptide(L)'
;MFEGINKEKWDQAEAGFNNLQTIWVSAKPLVGDKKGVKEADKALQELSTAIAGKKITSSYENLNKFMGSIGDIAKSYKLSPLSSIIGVSNAVRNVNFYVEDKDWPKAASKVKELEGVWGNAKPTMEQVGILAEVTRTHSLVKQMKDAVNAENRGAIEEHTANLNESLGYIRNFFRGK
;
A
#
# COMPACT_ATOMS: atom_id res chain seq x y z
N MET A 1 7.60 -5.95 9.21
CA MET A 1 7.64 -6.68 7.92
C MET A 1 8.42 -5.90 6.88
N PHE A 2 7.88 -4.83 6.29
CA PHE A 2 8.56 -3.99 5.27
C PHE A 2 9.97 -3.56 5.68
N GLU A 3 10.09 -2.90 6.83
CA GLU A 3 11.39 -2.48 7.37
C GLU A 3 12.34 -3.68 7.58
N GLY A 4 11.80 -4.83 7.98
CA GLY A 4 12.58 -6.06 8.16
C GLY A 4 13.15 -6.60 6.85
N ILE A 5 12.37 -6.55 5.76
CA ILE A 5 12.82 -7.00 4.44
C ILE A 5 13.89 -6.04 3.88
N ASN A 6 13.71 -4.72 3.98
CA ASN A 6 14.66 -3.73 3.47
C ASN A 6 15.99 -3.70 4.24
N LYS A 7 15.94 -3.92 5.55
CA LYS A 7 17.13 -3.89 6.41
C LYS A 7 17.74 -5.27 6.64
N GLU A 8 17.31 -6.27 5.87
CA GLU A 8 17.73 -7.68 6.00
C GLU A 8 17.58 -8.25 7.43
N LYS A 9 16.65 -7.69 8.21
CA LYS A 9 16.28 -8.20 9.53
C LYS A 9 15.25 -9.31 9.35
N TRP A 10 15.72 -10.47 8.88
CA TRP A 10 14.87 -11.58 8.47
C TRP A 10 13.96 -12.10 9.58
N ASP A 11 14.41 -12.12 10.83
CA ASP A 11 13.56 -12.49 11.98
C ASP A 11 12.37 -11.54 12.15
N GLN A 12 12.60 -10.23 11.93
CA GLN A 12 11.55 -9.20 11.94
C GLN A 12 10.63 -9.32 10.71
N ALA A 13 11.16 -9.74 9.56
CA ALA A 13 10.38 -10.00 8.35
C ALA A 13 9.46 -11.22 8.56
N GLU A 14 9.99 -12.31 9.11
CA GLU A 14 9.27 -13.55 9.41
C GLU A 14 8.19 -13.34 10.46
N ALA A 15 8.49 -12.67 11.58
CA ALA A 15 7.48 -12.32 12.57
C ALA A 15 6.35 -11.46 11.96
N GLY A 16 6.71 -10.52 11.08
CA GLY A 16 5.76 -9.72 10.33
C GLY A 16 4.88 -10.53 9.38
N PHE A 17 5.46 -11.50 8.68
CA PHE A 17 4.75 -12.43 7.80
C PHE A 17 3.79 -13.33 8.59
N ASN A 18 4.23 -13.90 9.71
CA ASN A 18 3.40 -14.76 10.56
C ASN A 18 2.17 -14.01 11.09
N ASN A 19 2.34 -12.75 11.48
CA ASN A 19 1.21 -11.89 11.85
C ASN A 19 0.25 -11.65 10.67
N LEU A 20 0.79 -11.33 9.48
CA LEU A 20 -0.01 -11.16 8.27
C LEU A 20 -0.82 -12.41 7.92
N GLN A 21 -0.18 -13.58 7.97
CA GLN A 21 -0.81 -14.86 7.71
C GLN A 21 -1.91 -15.17 8.72
N THR A 22 -1.66 -14.90 10.00
CA THR A 22 -2.65 -15.10 11.08
C THR A 22 -3.91 -14.24 10.84
N ILE A 23 -3.72 -12.97 10.50
CA ILE A 23 -4.82 -12.05 10.17
C ILE A 23 -5.57 -12.56 8.94
N TRP A 24 -4.86 -12.96 7.88
CA TRP A 24 -5.49 -13.46 6.67
C TRP A 24 -6.32 -14.72 6.90
N VAL A 25 -5.77 -15.72 7.60
CA VAL A 25 -6.48 -16.96 7.94
C VAL A 25 -7.76 -16.68 8.73
N SER A 26 -7.71 -15.70 9.64
CA SER A 26 -8.88 -15.29 10.43
C SER A 26 -9.91 -14.51 9.62
N ALA A 27 -9.46 -13.65 8.69
CA ALA A 27 -10.33 -12.79 7.90
C ALA A 27 -10.94 -13.51 6.68
N LYS A 28 -10.23 -14.48 6.09
CA LYS A 28 -10.62 -15.17 4.86
C LYS A 28 -12.03 -15.78 4.91
N PRO A 29 -12.47 -16.47 5.99
CA PRO A 29 -13.84 -16.98 6.08
C PRO A 29 -14.91 -15.89 6.03
N LEU A 30 -14.60 -14.68 6.54
CA LEU A 30 -15.52 -13.52 6.52
C LEU A 30 -15.64 -12.92 5.11
N VAL A 31 -14.60 -13.08 4.29
CA VAL A 31 -14.56 -12.63 2.90
C VAL A 31 -15.27 -13.61 1.96
N GLY A 32 -15.21 -14.91 2.25
CA GLY A 32 -15.75 -15.94 1.35
C GLY A 32 -15.03 -15.99 -0.01
N ASP A 33 -15.66 -16.54 -1.05
CA ASP A 33 -15.02 -16.79 -2.36
C ASP A 33 -15.05 -15.59 -3.31
N LYS A 34 -14.55 -14.44 -2.86
CA LYS A 34 -14.46 -13.22 -3.69
C LYS A 34 -13.24 -13.23 -4.62
N LYS A 35 -13.34 -12.46 -5.71
CA LYS A 35 -12.19 -12.16 -6.59
C LYS A 35 -11.04 -11.59 -5.76
N GLY A 36 -9.83 -12.11 -5.94
CA GLY A 36 -8.65 -11.73 -5.18
C GLY A 36 -8.26 -12.72 -4.09
N VAL A 37 -9.17 -13.59 -3.61
CA VAL A 37 -8.86 -14.53 -2.51
C VAL A 37 -7.82 -15.57 -2.93
N LYS A 38 -7.96 -16.16 -4.12
CA LYS A 38 -6.99 -17.14 -4.64
C LYS A 38 -5.64 -16.50 -4.91
N GLU A 39 -5.64 -15.28 -5.44
CA GLU A 39 -4.43 -14.50 -5.70
C GLU A 39 -3.73 -14.11 -4.40
N ALA A 40 -4.48 -13.77 -3.35
CA ALA A 40 -3.96 -13.50 -2.02
C ALA A 40 -3.29 -14.74 -1.41
N ASP A 41 -3.94 -15.91 -1.47
CA ASP A 41 -3.36 -17.16 -0.98
C ASP A 41 -2.03 -17.48 -1.70
N LYS A 42 -2.03 -17.38 -3.03
CA LYS A 42 -0.84 -17.62 -3.84
C LYS A 42 0.28 -16.64 -3.49
N ALA A 43 -0.03 -15.35 -3.37
CA ALA A 43 0.93 -14.32 -3.02
C ALA A 43 1.53 -14.53 -1.62
N LEU A 44 0.74 -14.97 -0.63
CA LEU A 44 1.25 -15.32 0.71
C LEU A 44 2.19 -16.52 0.67
N GLN A 45 1.88 -17.55 -0.11
CA GLN A 45 2.77 -18.71 -0.26
C GLN A 45 4.10 -18.32 -0.93
N GLU A 46 4.04 -17.53 -2.00
CA GLU A 46 5.23 -17.00 -2.67
C GLU A 46 6.03 -16.06 -1.75
N LEU A 47 5.35 -15.27 -0.90
CA LEU A 47 5.98 -14.40 0.10
C LEU A 47 6.72 -15.22 1.16
N SER A 48 6.10 -16.27 1.70
CA SER A 48 6.73 -17.18 2.67
C SER A 48 8.04 -17.76 2.12
N THR A 49 7.98 -18.26 0.87
CA THR A 49 9.14 -18.83 0.17
C THR A 49 10.23 -17.79 -0.04
N ALA A 50 9.86 -16.55 -0.39
CA ALA A 50 10.82 -15.47 -0.62
C ALA A 50 11.50 -15.01 0.68
N ILE A 51 10.76 -14.92 1.79
CA ILE A 51 11.31 -14.57 3.11
C ILE A 51 12.26 -15.66 3.60
N ALA A 52 11.86 -16.94 3.52
CA ALA A 52 12.73 -18.06 3.87
C ALA A 52 14.01 -18.10 3.02
N GLY A 53 13.88 -17.76 1.73
CA GLY A 53 15.01 -17.63 0.81
C GLY A 53 15.80 -16.32 0.92
N LYS A 54 15.45 -15.43 1.86
CA LYS A 54 16.09 -14.11 2.06
C LYS A 54 16.15 -13.25 0.78
N LYS A 55 15.13 -13.35 -0.06
CA LYS A 55 15.06 -12.66 -1.36
C LYS A 55 14.32 -11.34 -1.20
N ILE A 56 15.05 -10.22 -1.07
CA ILE A 56 14.48 -8.88 -0.84
C ILE A 56 13.42 -8.54 -1.90
N THR A 57 13.82 -8.50 -3.18
CA THR A 57 12.92 -8.10 -4.29
C THR A 57 11.69 -9.00 -4.38
N SER A 58 11.86 -10.33 -4.36
CA SER A 58 10.74 -11.25 -4.42
C SER A 58 9.81 -11.15 -3.21
N SER A 59 10.34 -10.92 -2.01
CA SER A 59 9.53 -10.72 -0.81
C SER A 59 8.67 -9.47 -0.96
N TYR A 60 9.23 -8.39 -1.48
CA TYR A 60 8.49 -7.16 -1.74
C TYR A 60 7.41 -7.32 -2.79
N GLU A 61 7.75 -7.89 -3.94
CA GLU A 61 6.80 -8.11 -5.02
C GLU A 61 5.62 -8.96 -4.57
N ASN A 62 5.87 -10.03 -3.81
CA ASN A 62 4.82 -10.92 -3.33
C ASN A 62 3.98 -10.29 -2.22
N LEU A 63 4.58 -9.47 -1.36
CA LEU A 63 3.84 -8.66 -0.39
C LEU A 63 2.94 -7.63 -1.10
N ASN A 64 3.44 -6.96 -2.13
CA ASN A 64 2.65 -6.01 -2.92
C ASN A 64 1.52 -6.70 -3.69
N LYS A 65 1.76 -7.89 -4.27
CA LYS A 65 0.71 -8.72 -4.88
C LYS A 65 -0.39 -9.05 -3.87
N PHE A 66 -0.01 -9.53 -2.68
CA PHE A 66 -0.98 -9.85 -1.63
C PHE A 66 -1.84 -8.61 -1.28
N MET A 67 -1.19 -7.47 -1.02
CA MET A 67 -1.91 -6.23 -0.70
C MET A 67 -2.79 -5.74 -1.86
N GLY A 68 -2.37 -5.95 -3.11
CA GLY A 68 -3.17 -5.69 -4.30
C GLY A 68 -4.45 -6.54 -4.34
N SER A 69 -4.33 -7.83 -4.03
CA SER A 69 -5.46 -8.76 -3.91
C SER A 69 -6.45 -8.34 -2.82
N ILE A 70 -5.97 -7.83 -1.68
CA ILE A 70 -6.85 -7.23 -0.65
C ILE A 70 -7.64 -6.02 -1.22
N GLY A 71 -7.00 -5.20 -2.04
CA GLY A 71 -7.68 -4.10 -2.74
C GLY A 71 -8.80 -4.59 -3.66
N ASP A 72 -8.56 -5.67 -4.42
CA ASP A 72 -9.57 -6.25 -5.32
C ASP A 72 -10.73 -6.90 -4.56
N ILE A 73 -10.45 -7.55 -3.43
CA ILE A 73 -11.49 -8.02 -2.51
C ILE A 73 -12.36 -6.86 -2.03
N ALA A 74 -11.75 -5.76 -1.56
CA ALA A 74 -12.51 -4.59 -1.09
C ALA A 74 -13.39 -3.99 -2.20
N LYS A 75 -12.91 -3.92 -3.45
CA LYS A 75 -13.71 -3.48 -4.60
C LYS A 75 -14.92 -4.39 -4.84
N SER A 76 -14.79 -5.69 -4.63
CA SER A 76 -15.88 -6.66 -4.85
C SER A 76 -17.10 -6.43 -3.95
N TYR A 77 -16.90 -5.77 -2.80
CA TYR A 77 -17.96 -5.38 -1.88
C TYR A 77 -18.55 -3.99 -2.16
N LYS A 78 -18.11 -3.32 -3.24
CA LYS A 78 -18.48 -1.92 -3.53
C LYS A 78 -18.24 -0.99 -2.34
N LEU A 79 -17.22 -1.28 -1.51
CA LEU A 79 -16.81 -0.46 -0.35
C LEU A 79 -16.05 0.78 -0.79
N SER A 80 -16.58 1.53 -1.76
CA SER A 80 -16.08 2.85 -2.10
C SER A 80 -16.46 3.79 -0.95
N PRO A 81 -15.53 4.59 -0.40
CA PRO A 81 -14.16 4.86 -0.88
C PRO A 81 -13.03 4.10 -0.14
N LEU A 82 -13.33 3.17 0.77
CA LEU A 82 -12.33 2.36 1.49
C LEU A 82 -11.42 1.57 0.54
N SER A 83 -11.97 0.98 -0.53
CA SER A 83 -11.17 0.30 -1.56
C SER A 83 -10.17 1.24 -2.24
N SER A 84 -10.55 2.50 -2.44
CA SER A 84 -9.70 3.53 -3.04
C SER A 84 -8.56 3.92 -2.09
N ILE A 85 -8.82 4.03 -0.79
CA ILE A 85 -7.80 4.28 0.24
C ILE A 85 -6.75 3.16 0.27
N ILE A 86 -7.19 1.90 0.17
CA ILE A 86 -6.29 0.74 0.09
C ILE A 86 -5.42 0.84 -1.16
N GLY A 87 -6.01 1.19 -2.31
CA GLY A 87 -5.28 1.39 -3.56
C GLY A 87 -4.18 2.43 -3.44
N VAL A 88 -4.49 3.62 -2.90
CA VAL A 88 -3.50 4.70 -2.69
C VAL A 88 -2.41 4.25 -1.73
N SER A 89 -2.77 3.60 -0.62
CA SER A 89 -1.81 3.08 0.36
C SER A 89 -0.83 2.07 -0.26
N ASN A 90 -1.32 1.22 -1.17
CA ASN A 90 -0.48 0.25 -1.88
C ASN A 90 0.46 0.95 -2.87
N ALA A 91 -0.02 1.96 -3.59
CA ALA A 91 0.82 2.73 -4.50
C ALA A 91 1.94 3.49 -3.76
N VAL A 92 1.65 4.05 -2.57
CA VAL A 92 2.66 4.66 -1.70
C VAL A 92 3.72 3.66 -1.26
N ARG A 93 3.33 2.42 -0.90
CA ARG A 93 4.30 1.35 -0.56
C ARG A 93 5.22 1.00 -1.72
N ASN A 94 4.67 0.93 -2.94
CA ASN A 94 5.47 0.68 -4.14
C ASN A 94 6.52 1.77 -4.36
N VAL A 95 6.16 3.04 -4.18
CA VAL A 95 7.13 4.16 -4.26
C VAL A 95 8.24 3.98 -3.24
N ASN A 96 7.87 3.82 -1.95
CA ASN A 96 8.84 3.68 -0.87
C ASN A 96 9.80 2.51 -1.06
N PHE A 97 9.34 1.39 -1.62
CA PHE A 97 10.20 0.25 -1.89
C PHE A 97 11.36 0.60 -2.82
N TYR A 98 11.07 1.19 -3.98
CA TYR A 98 12.12 1.52 -4.95
C TYR A 98 12.98 2.71 -4.51
N VAL A 99 12.45 3.58 -3.65
CA VAL A 99 13.24 4.64 -3.00
C VAL A 99 14.27 4.05 -2.03
N GLU A 100 13.85 3.07 -1.23
CA GLU A 100 14.75 2.36 -0.30
C GLU A 100 15.83 1.54 -1.04
N ASP A 101 15.46 0.95 -2.18
CA ASP A 101 16.37 0.25 -3.09
C ASP A 101 17.26 1.20 -3.92
N LYS A 102 17.08 2.52 -3.77
CA LYS A 102 17.74 3.59 -4.57
C LYS A 102 17.52 3.45 -6.09
N ASP A 103 16.48 2.73 -6.51
CA ASP A 103 16.05 2.60 -7.89
C ASP A 103 15.11 3.76 -8.25
N TRP A 104 15.70 4.95 -8.39
CA TRP A 104 14.98 6.19 -8.70
C TRP A 104 14.18 6.13 -10.01
N PRO A 105 14.68 5.53 -11.11
CA PRO A 105 13.89 5.35 -12.32
C PRO A 105 12.60 4.55 -12.08
N LYS A 106 12.66 3.45 -11.32
CA LYS A 106 11.44 2.71 -10.96
C LYS A 106 10.58 3.48 -9.98
N ALA A 107 11.16 4.16 -8.99
CA ALA A 107 10.41 5.02 -8.07
C ALA A 107 9.63 6.10 -8.82
N ALA A 108 10.22 6.72 -9.85
CA ALA A 108 9.57 7.71 -10.71
C ALA A 108 8.43 7.09 -11.54
N SER A 109 8.57 5.85 -12.01
CA SER A 109 7.44 5.11 -12.61
C SER A 109 6.32 4.86 -11.59
N LYS A 110 6.68 4.45 -10.37
CA LYS A 110 5.70 4.13 -9.32
C LYS A 110 4.98 5.37 -8.77
N VAL A 111 5.64 6.53 -8.76
CA VAL A 111 4.96 7.76 -8.31
C VAL A 111 3.98 8.27 -9.37
N LYS A 112 4.22 8.03 -10.66
CA LYS A 112 3.21 8.24 -11.72
C LYS A 112 2.01 7.30 -11.58
N GLU A 113 2.26 6.03 -11.23
CA GLU A 113 1.17 5.09 -10.90
C GLU A 113 0.37 5.58 -9.69
N LEU A 114 1.03 6.08 -8.64
CA LEU A 114 0.38 6.70 -7.48
C LEU A 114 -0.49 7.91 -7.87
N GLU A 115 0.02 8.81 -8.71
CA GLU A 115 -0.76 9.95 -9.24
C GLU A 115 -2.03 9.46 -9.95
N GLY A 116 -1.92 8.43 -10.80
CA GLY A 116 -3.07 7.85 -11.50
C GLY A 116 -4.09 7.20 -10.56
N VAL A 117 -3.61 6.43 -9.57
CA VAL A 117 -4.47 5.81 -8.54
C VAL A 117 -5.19 6.88 -7.73
N TRP A 118 -4.49 7.93 -7.31
CA TRP A 118 -5.10 9.07 -6.62
C TRP A 118 -6.09 9.83 -7.50
N GLY A 119 -5.76 10.09 -8.76
CA GLY A 119 -6.64 10.78 -9.71
C GLY A 119 -7.97 10.05 -9.92
N ASN A 120 -7.95 8.72 -9.92
CA ASN A 120 -9.16 7.90 -10.00
C ASN A 120 -9.95 7.86 -8.68
N ALA A 121 -9.25 7.90 -7.54
CA ALA A 121 -9.86 7.88 -6.22
C ALA A 121 -10.51 9.21 -5.83
N LYS A 122 -9.85 10.33 -6.17
CA LYS A 122 -10.17 11.69 -5.72
C LYS A 122 -11.63 12.09 -5.96
N PRO A 123 -12.22 11.95 -7.17
CA PRO A 123 -13.61 12.39 -7.41
C PRO A 123 -14.61 11.73 -6.46
N THR A 124 -14.43 10.43 -6.18
CA THR A 124 -15.32 9.70 -5.26
C THR A 124 -15.17 10.15 -3.81
N MET A 125 -13.98 10.63 -3.42
CA MET A 125 -13.72 11.16 -2.08
C MET A 125 -14.19 12.62 -1.92
N GLU A 126 -14.22 13.40 -3.00
CA GLU A 126 -14.73 14.77 -2.99
C GLU A 126 -16.26 14.81 -2.78
N GLN A 127 -16.98 13.85 -3.36
CA GLN A 127 -18.44 13.76 -3.26
C GLN A 127 -18.98 13.54 -1.84
N VAL A 128 -18.13 13.12 -0.91
CA VAL A 128 -18.50 12.64 0.44
C VAL A 128 -18.11 13.61 1.55
N GLY A 129 -17.56 14.79 1.21
CA GLY A 129 -17.52 15.94 2.13
C GLY A 129 -16.27 16.11 3.00
N ILE A 130 -15.17 15.40 2.73
CA ILE A 130 -13.89 15.57 3.46
C ILE A 130 -12.84 16.37 2.65
N LEU A 131 -13.28 17.50 2.09
CA LEU A 131 -12.52 18.27 1.10
C LEU A 131 -11.13 18.72 1.57
N ALA A 132 -10.98 19.07 2.86
CA ALA A 132 -9.69 19.49 3.41
C ALA A 132 -8.64 18.37 3.34
N GLU A 133 -8.98 17.15 3.76
CA GLU A 133 -8.07 16.01 3.71
C GLU A 133 -7.85 15.51 2.29
N VAL A 134 -8.86 15.59 1.42
CA VAL A 134 -8.67 15.29 -0.01
C VAL A 134 -7.68 16.27 -0.65
N THR A 135 -7.79 17.56 -0.34
CA THR A 135 -6.87 18.59 -0.82
C THR A 135 -5.45 18.37 -0.28
N ARG A 136 -5.33 18.07 1.02
CA ARG A 136 -4.06 17.74 1.67
C ARG A 136 -3.42 16.51 1.02
N THR A 137 -4.17 15.42 0.85
CA THR A 137 -3.70 14.20 0.19
C THR A 137 -3.23 14.47 -1.23
N HIS A 138 -3.98 15.28 -2.00
CA HIS A 138 -3.58 15.65 -3.36
C HIS A 138 -2.25 16.41 -3.41
N SER A 139 -2.05 17.36 -2.49
CA SER A 139 -0.79 18.09 -2.37
C SER A 139 0.37 17.14 -2.04
N LEU A 140 0.16 16.25 -1.07
CA LEU A 140 1.19 15.30 -0.66
C LEU A 140 1.59 14.31 -1.76
N VAL A 141 0.65 13.87 -2.60
CA VAL A 141 0.96 13.03 -3.78
C VAL A 141 1.88 13.78 -4.76
N LYS A 142 1.63 15.08 -5.00
CA LYS A 142 2.50 15.91 -5.85
C LYS A 142 3.88 16.10 -5.22
N GLN A 143 3.92 16.43 -3.92
CA GLN A 143 5.17 16.60 -3.19
C GLN A 143 6.02 15.33 -3.16
N MET A 144 5.38 14.16 -3.04
CA MET A 144 6.06 12.87 -3.15
C MET A 144 6.70 12.66 -4.53
N LYS A 145 6.01 13.05 -5.61
CA LYS A 145 6.59 13.03 -6.96
C LYS A 145 7.77 13.97 -7.11
N ASP A 146 7.65 15.19 -6.62
CA ASP A 146 8.74 16.16 -6.67
C ASP A 146 9.95 15.65 -5.89
N ALA A 147 9.73 15.07 -4.71
CA ALA A 147 10.77 14.46 -3.89
C ALA A 147 11.42 13.23 -4.57
N VAL A 148 10.65 12.38 -5.25
CA VAL A 148 11.18 11.26 -6.05
C VAL A 148 12.04 11.77 -7.21
N ASN A 149 11.58 12.77 -7.95
CA ASN A 149 12.35 13.37 -9.05
C ASN A 149 13.62 14.07 -8.57
N ALA A 150 13.62 14.57 -7.33
CA ALA A 150 14.77 15.18 -6.68
C ALA A 150 15.65 14.19 -5.91
N GLU A 151 15.34 12.88 -5.95
CA GLU A 151 16.03 11.82 -5.21
C GLU A 151 16.12 12.10 -3.69
N ASN A 152 15.13 12.82 -3.15
CA ASN A 152 15.12 13.28 -1.77
C ASN A 152 14.39 12.28 -0.85
N ARG A 153 15.14 11.29 -0.37
CA ARG A 153 14.64 10.26 0.55
C ARG A 153 13.98 10.84 1.81
N GLY A 154 14.58 11.83 2.45
CA GLY A 154 14.05 12.42 3.70
C GLY A 154 12.67 13.03 3.50
N ALA A 155 12.47 13.77 2.42
CA ALA A 155 11.16 14.31 2.05
C ALA A 155 10.14 13.21 1.74
N ILE A 156 10.56 12.10 1.10
CA ILE A 156 9.67 10.97 0.81
C ILE A 156 9.19 10.28 2.10
N GLU A 157 10.08 10.12 3.09
CA GLU A 157 9.71 9.57 4.40
C GLU A 157 8.67 10.46 5.10
N GLU A 158 8.89 11.78 5.11
CA GLU A 158 7.95 12.76 5.67
C GLU A 158 6.60 12.75 4.94
N HIS A 159 6.61 12.83 3.61
CA HIS A 159 5.39 12.83 2.80
C HIS A 159 4.62 11.50 2.91
N THR A 160 5.32 10.38 3.08
CA THR A 160 4.70 9.07 3.36
C THR A 160 3.97 9.08 4.70
N ALA A 161 4.60 9.60 5.76
CA ALA A 161 3.97 9.70 7.07
C ALA A 161 2.70 10.57 7.00
N ASN A 162 2.81 11.74 6.36
CA ASN A 162 1.70 12.67 6.18
C ASN A 162 0.57 12.10 5.31
N LEU A 163 0.89 11.33 4.26
CA LEU A 163 -0.11 10.64 3.45
C LEU A 163 -0.85 9.58 4.25
N ASN A 164 -0.13 8.77 5.03
CA ASN A 164 -0.75 7.75 5.88
C ASN A 164 -1.67 8.37 6.94
N GLU A 165 -1.28 9.52 7.50
CA GLU A 165 -2.12 10.28 8.42
C GLU A 165 -3.41 10.76 7.74
N SER A 166 -3.29 11.45 6.60
CA SER A 166 -4.44 11.99 5.86
C SER A 166 -5.38 10.89 5.37
N LEU A 167 -4.85 9.79 4.80
CA LEU A 167 -5.62 8.61 4.44
C LEU A 167 -6.29 7.96 5.66
N GLY A 168 -5.65 8.04 6.83
CA GLY A 168 -6.21 7.62 8.12
C GLY A 168 -7.45 8.43 8.51
N TYR A 169 -7.39 9.75 8.41
CA TYR A 169 -8.55 10.62 8.65
C TYR A 169 -9.68 10.33 7.67
N ILE A 170 -9.37 10.21 6.37
CA ILE A 170 -10.33 9.83 5.34
C ILE A 170 -10.98 8.50 5.69
N ARG A 171 -10.19 7.47 6.03
CA ARG A 171 -10.72 6.15 6.43
C ARG A 171 -11.63 6.23 7.65
N ASN A 172 -11.23 6.97 8.68
CA ASN A 172 -11.99 7.07 9.94
C ASN A 172 -13.33 7.77 9.70
N PHE A 173 -13.36 8.80 8.86
CA PHE A 173 -14.61 9.44 8.44
C PHE A 173 -15.62 8.44 7.86
N PHE A 174 -15.16 7.48 7.02
CA PHE A 174 -16.04 6.45 6.44
C PHE A 174 -16.45 5.32 7.39
N ARG A 175 -15.70 5.11 8.48
CA ARG A 175 -16.06 4.10 9.48
C ARG A 175 -17.16 4.56 10.43
N GLY A 176 -17.57 5.83 10.35
CA GLY A 176 -18.47 6.45 11.32
C GLY A 176 -17.68 7.01 12.51
N LYS A 177 -18.17 8.12 13.06
CA LYS A 177 -17.79 8.57 14.40
C LYS A 177 -18.10 7.49 15.44
#